data_AF-A0A2A7A5D3-F1
#
_entry.id   AF-A0A2A7A5D3-F1
#
_cell.length_a   1.000
_cell.length_b   1.000
_cell.length_c   1.000
_cell.angle_alpha   90.00
_cell.angle_beta   90.00
_cell.angle_gamma   90.00
#
_symmetry.space_group_name_H-M   'P 1'
#
loop_
_entity.id
_entity.type
_entity.pdbx_description
1 polymer ?
#
loop_
_entity_poly.entity_id
_entity_poly.type
_entity_poly.pdbx_seq_one_letter_code
_entity_poly.pdbx_strand_id
1 'polypeptide(L)'
;MAEHPIQGLMNVTMEKIHQMVDSNTIIGKPITTEDGITILPVSKVSFGFASGGTDFNGKNAANKDLFGGGSGAGVNIQPVAFLVIKDGCVRTIQLSDSSNSIDRALTMLPELVEKLTTLVKKDDKAPAEEPKAE
;
A
#
# COMPACT_ATOMS: atom_id res chain seq x y z
N MET A 1 12.52 -25.01 -27.59
CA MET A 1 12.75 -25.11 -26.13
C MET A 1 11.43 -24.72 -25.48
N ALA A 2 10.83 -25.58 -24.67
CA ALA A 2 9.59 -25.24 -23.99
C ALA A 2 9.91 -24.23 -22.89
N GLU A 3 9.36 -23.02 -22.97
CA GLU A 3 9.53 -22.01 -21.94
C GLU A 3 8.86 -22.47 -20.65
N HIS A 4 9.56 -22.30 -19.53
CA HIS A 4 9.03 -22.69 -18.22
C HIS A 4 7.83 -21.78 -17.88
N PRO A 5 6.72 -22.27 -17.31
CA PRO A 5 5.57 -21.44 -16.96
C PRO A 5 5.90 -20.22 -16.07
N ILE A 6 6.96 -20.33 -15.26
CA ILE A 6 7.51 -19.22 -14.46
C ILE A 6 8.06 -18.08 -15.32
N GLN A 7 8.66 -18.37 -16.47
CA GLN A 7 9.15 -17.32 -17.38
C GLN A 7 7.98 -16.51 -17.93
N GLY A 8 6.86 -17.17 -18.26
CA GLY A 8 5.63 -16.48 -18.67
C GLY A 8 5.11 -15.52 -17.59
N LEU A 9 5.06 -15.97 -16.33
CA LEU A 9 4.65 -15.14 -15.19
C LEU A 9 5.58 -13.94 -14.98
N MET A 10 6.91 -14.15 -15.05
CA MET A 10 7.90 -13.07 -14.92
C MET A 10 7.81 -12.06 -16.07
N ASN A 11 7.60 -12.53 -17.30
CA ASN A 11 7.48 -11.67 -18.47
C ASN A 11 6.23 -10.78 -18.39
N VAL A 12 5.06 -11.37 -18.11
CA VAL A 12 3.80 -10.61 -17.94
C VAL A 12 3.92 -9.57 -16.85
N THR A 13 4.60 -9.91 -15.76
CA THR A 13 4.85 -8.99 -14.66
C THR A 13 5.70 -7.81 -15.09
N MET A 14 6.86 -8.06 -15.70
CA MET A 14 7.77 -7.00 -16.11
C MET A 14 7.12 -6.07 -17.14
N GLU A 15 6.32 -6.63 -18.05
CA GLU A 15 5.54 -5.86 -19.00
C GLU A 15 4.51 -4.96 -18.30
N LYS A 16 3.81 -5.46 -17.27
CA LYS A 16 2.86 -4.67 -16.48
C LYS A 16 3.54 -3.59 -15.64
N ILE A 17 4.72 -3.86 -15.09
CA ILE A 17 5.52 -2.84 -14.41
C ILE A 17 5.91 -1.73 -15.40
N HIS A 18 6.41 -2.08 -16.58
CA HIS A 18 6.75 -1.11 -17.62
C HIS A 18 5.55 -0.25 -18.05
N GLN A 19 4.38 -0.85 -18.22
CA GLN A 19 3.14 -0.13 -18.55
C GLN A 19 2.72 0.86 -17.44
N MET A 20 2.98 0.54 -16.17
CA MET A 20 2.63 1.43 -15.05
C MET A 20 3.70 2.49 -14.75
N VAL A 21 4.97 2.23 -15.09
CA VAL A 21 6.10 3.17 -15.00
C VAL A 21 6.05 4.21 -16.13
N ASP A 22 5.00 4.27 -16.94
CA ASP A 22 4.82 5.33 -17.92
C ASP A 22 4.95 6.71 -17.23
N SER A 23 5.73 7.59 -17.86
CA SER A 23 6.24 8.83 -17.24
C SER A 23 5.14 9.78 -16.78
N ASN A 24 3.94 9.62 -17.36
CA ASN A 24 2.71 10.32 -17.02
C ASN A 24 2.17 9.99 -15.61
N THR A 25 2.62 8.90 -14.99
CA THR A 25 2.21 8.51 -13.62
C THR A 25 3.05 9.23 -12.56
N ILE A 26 4.32 9.53 -12.87
CA ILE A 26 5.25 10.22 -11.96
C ILE A 26 5.07 11.73 -12.05
N ILE A 27 4.90 12.24 -13.27
CA ILE A 27 4.56 13.63 -13.55
C ILE A 27 3.17 13.64 -14.18
N GLY A 28 2.18 14.08 -13.40
CA GLY A 28 0.79 14.14 -13.83
C GLY A 28 0.60 15.11 -15.00
N LYS A 29 -0.56 15.04 -15.66
CA LYS A 29 -0.88 15.94 -16.76
C LYS A 29 -0.88 17.41 -16.28
N PRO A 30 -0.32 18.35 -17.06
CA PRO A 30 -0.38 19.76 -16.74
C PRO A 30 -1.84 20.24 -16.66
N ILE A 31 -2.18 20.92 -15.58
CA ILE A 31 -3.48 21.58 -15.41
C ILE A 31 -3.24 23.07 -15.67
N THR A 32 -3.83 23.61 -16.73
CA THR A 32 -3.67 25.03 -17.09
C THR A 32 -4.94 25.79 -16.77
N THR A 33 -4.81 26.86 -15.98
CA THR A 33 -5.92 27.77 -15.63
C THR A 33 -6.05 28.86 -16.69
N GLU A 34 -7.23 29.47 -16.81
CA GLU A 34 -7.51 30.59 -17.73
C GLU A 34 -6.55 31.78 -17.51
N ASP A 35 -6.04 31.96 -16.29
CA ASP A 35 -5.08 33.00 -15.90
C ASP A 35 -3.62 32.73 -16.36
N GLY A 36 -3.38 31.68 -17.17
CA GLY A 36 -2.04 31.32 -17.67
C GLY A 36 -1.14 30.62 -16.64
N ILE A 37 -1.70 30.13 -15.54
CA ILE A 37 -0.99 29.34 -14.54
C ILE A 37 -1.01 27.87 -14.96
N THR A 38 0.16 27.22 -14.98
CA THR A 38 0.27 25.77 -15.21
C THR A 38 0.66 25.07 -13.92
N ILE A 39 -0.14 24.10 -13.49
CA ILE A 39 0.10 23.28 -12.31
C ILE A 39 0.49 21.88 -12.78
N LEU A 40 1.65 21.40 -12.32
CA LEU A 40 2.15 20.08 -12.61
C LEU A 40 2.18 19.23 -11.33
N PRO A 41 1.28 18.24 -11.19
CA PRO A 41 1.32 17.31 -10.07
C PRO A 41 2.54 16.39 -10.17
N VAL A 42 3.25 16.22 -9.06
CA VAL A 42 4.39 15.29 -8.96
C VAL A 42 4.05 14.25 -7.90
N SER A 43 4.13 12.98 -8.30
CA SER A 43 3.85 11.83 -7.43
C SER A 43 5.04 10.88 -7.40
N LYS A 44 5.35 10.38 -6.21
CA LYS A 44 6.23 9.22 -6.03
C LYS A 44 5.42 7.96 -6.27
N VAL A 45 5.89 7.11 -7.17
CA VAL A 45 5.25 5.83 -7.45
C VAL A 45 6.21 4.71 -7.04
N SER A 46 5.71 3.78 -6.24
CA SER A 46 6.44 2.59 -5.80
C SER A 46 5.70 1.35 -6.27
N PHE A 47 6.44 0.44 -6.93
CA PHE A 47 5.94 -0.85 -7.39
C PHE A 47 6.60 -1.96 -6.59
N GLY A 48 5.80 -2.91 -6.14
CA GLY A 48 6.27 -4.14 -5.51
C GLY A 48 5.72 -5.34 -6.26
N PHE A 49 6.56 -6.32 -6.51
CA PHE A 49 6.15 -7.57 -7.12
C PHE A 49 6.78 -8.76 -6.40
N ALA A 50 6.01 -9.84 -6.29
CA ALA A 50 6.50 -11.13 -5.85
C ALA A 50 5.89 -12.23 -6.71
N SER A 51 6.72 -13.17 -7.17
CA SER A 51 6.27 -14.42 -7.78
C SER A 51 7.01 -15.59 -7.19
N GLY A 52 6.33 -16.72 -7.13
CA GLY A 52 6.93 -18.00 -6.79
C GLY A 52 6.12 -19.13 -7.40
N GLY A 53 6.75 -20.28 -7.55
CA GLY A 53 6.07 -21.49 -7.97
C GLY A 53 6.95 -22.70 -7.76
N THR A 54 6.34 -23.85 -7.90
CA THR A 54 6.99 -25.15 -7.76
C THR A 54 6.50 -26.08 -8.84
N ASP A 55 7.40 -26.93 -9.30
CA ASP A 55 7.07 -28.07 -10.14
C ASP A 55 6.60 -29.24 -9.26
N PHE A 56 5.66 -30.01 -9.80
CA PHE A 56 5.12 -31.21 -9.19
C PHE A 56 5.39 -32.40 -10.13
N ASN A 57 6.16 -33.37 -9.64
CA ASN A 57 6.29 -34.65 -10.34
C ASN A 57 5.07 -35.53 -10.05
N GLY A 58 4.10 -35.55 -10.97
CA GLY A 58 2.97 -36.48 -10.89
C GLY A 58 3.39 -37.93 -11.12
N LYS A 59 2.74 -38.87 -10.41
CA LYS A 59 3.05 -40.31 -10.47
C LYS A 59 2.68 -41.01 -11.79
N ASN A 60 1.94 -40.34 -12.68
CA ASN A 60 1.48 -40.88 -13.96
C ASN A 60 2.07 -40.06 -15.13
N ALA A 61 2.30 -40.70 -16.28
CA ALA A 61 2.85 -40.05 -17.48
C ALA A 61 2.04 -38.84 -17.98
N ALA A 62 0.75 -38.76 -17.64
CA ALA A 62 -0.13 -37.63 -17.95
C ALA A 62 0.07 -36.40 -17.04
N ASN A 63 0.80 -36.52 -15.92
CA ASN A 63 1.01 -35.47 -14.91
C ASN A 63 2.50 -35.14 -14.69
N LYS A 64 3.34 -35.41 -15.68
CA LYS A 64 4.81 -35.31 -15.54
C LYS A 64 5.30 -33.86 -15.47
N ASP A 65 4.50 -32.90 -15.95
CA ASP A 65 4.86 -31.48 -16.08
C ASP A 65 3.78 -30.58 -15.42
N LEU A 66 3.41 -30.89 -14.18
CA LEU A 66 2.49 -30.05 -13.43
C LEU A 66 3.26 -28.92 -12.75
N PHE A 67 2.88 -27.68 -13.03
CA PHE A 67 3.43 -26.49 -12.38
C PHE A 67 2.34 -25.79 -11.58
N GLY A 68 2.63 -25.43 -10.33
CA GLY A 68 1.78 -24.56 -9.54
C GLY A 68 2.57 -23.36 -9.06
N GLY A 69 2.09 -22.17 -9.40
CA GLY A 69 2.72 -20.92 -9.01
C GLY A 69 1.70 -19.83 -8.79
N GLY A 70 2.17 -18.76 -8.15
CA GLY A 70 1.40 -17.57 -7.87
C GLY A 70 2.27 -16.33 -7.98
N SER A 71 1.63 -15.22 -8.30
CA SER A 71 2.26 -13.92 -8.34
C SER A 71 1.34 -12.87 -7.74
N GLY A 72 1.92 -11.83 -7.16
CA GLY A 72 1.22 -10.66 -6.66
C GLY A 72 2.00 -9.40 -6.97
N ALA A 73 1.27 -8.32 -7.25
CA ALA A 73 1.84 -6.99 -7.45
C ALA A 73 1.09 -5.98 -6.58
N GLY A 74 1.81 -4.96 -6.12
CA GLY A 74 1.27 -3.82 -5.40
C GLY A 74 1.81 -2.53 -5.99
N VAL A 75 0.95 -1.51 -6.02
CA VAL A 75 1.31 -0.16 -6.46
C VAL A 75 0.97 0.81 -5.33
N ASN A 76 1.91 1.67 -4.99
CA ASN A 76 1.67 2.80 -4.10
C ASN A 76 1.96 4.10 -4.86
N ILE A 77 0.98 4.98 -4.92
CA ILE A 77 1.11 6.30 -5.55
C ILE A 77 0.93 7.35 -4.45
N GLN A 78 1.98 8.13 -4.21
CA GLN A 78 2.02 9.15 -3.18
C GLN A 78 2.27 10.51 -3.84
N PRO A 79 1.29 11.44 -3.86
CA PRO A 79 1.52 12.81 -4.27
C PRO A 79 2.56 13.47 -3.37
N VAL A 80 3.63 14.02 -3.94
CA VAL A 80 4.73 14.63 -3.17
C VAL A 80 4.81 16.13 -3.33
N ALA A 81 4.42 16.67 -4.49
CA ALA A 81 4.46 18.10 -4.73
C ALA A 81 3.55 18.55 -5.89
N PHE A 82 3.32 19.85 -5.96
CA PHE A 82 2.82 20.55 -7.14
C PHE A 82 3.88 21.55 -7.60
N LEU A 83 4.21 21.55 -8.88
CA LEU A 83 4.99 22.63 -9.50
C LEU A 83 4.00 23.62 -10.11
N VAL A 84 4.04 24.86 -9.65
CA VAL A 84 3.22 25.95 -10.16
C VAL A 84 4.10 26.83 -11.04
N ILE A 85 3.75 26.94 -12.30
CA ILE A 85 4.46 27.71 -13.31
C ILE A 85 3.57 28.89 -13.69
N LYS A 86 4.09 30.11 -13.58
CA LYS A 86 3.42 31.32 -14.04
C LYS A 86 4.47 32.31 -14.55
N ASP A 87 4.27 32.85 -15.74
CA ASP A 87 5.16 33.87 -16.34
C ASP A 87 6.65 33.46 -16.36
N GLY A 88 6.93 32.16 -16.55
CA GLY A 88 8.30 31.61 -16.53
C GLY A 88 8.88 31.38 -15.13
N CYS A 89 8.19 31.77 -14.06
CA CYS A 89 8.56 31.47 -12.69
C CYS A 89 8.01 30.10 -12.27
N VAL A 90 8.87 29.24 -11.72
CA VAL A 90 8.50 27.92 -11.19
C VAL A 90 8.52 27.96 -9.66
N ARG A 91 7.42 27.56 -9.02
CA ARG A 91 7.30 27.43 -7.57
C ARG A 91 6.87 26.02 -7.21
N THR A 92 7.64 25.36 -6.36
CA THR A 92 7.30 24.04 -5.83
C THR A 92 6.49 24.18 -4.54
N ILE A 93 5.34 23.53 -4.47
CA ILE A 93 4.54 23.34 -3.26
C ILE A 93 4.68 21.87 -2.86
N GLN A 94 5.44 21.59 -1.81
CA GLN A 94 5.56 20.23 -1.30
C GLN A 94 4.34 19.88 -0.45
N LEU A 95 3.81 18.68 -0.65
CA LEU A 95 2.89 18.08 0.30
C LEU A 95 3.75 17.56 1.45
N SER A 96 3.69 18.20 2.61
CA SER A 96 4.49 17.79 3.76
C SER A 96 4.09 16.38 4.20
N ASP A 97 5.04 15.45 4.13
CA ASP A 97 4.92 14.12 4.70
C ASP A 97 4.99 14.20 6.23
N SER A 98 3.94 13.73 6.91
CA SER A 98 4.07 12.95 8.16
C SER A 98 4.42 13.60 9.52
N SER A 99 4.28 14.92 9.76
CA SER A 99 4.27 15.37 11.18
C SER A 99 3.04 14.88 11.95
N ASN A 100 1.92 14.63 11.26
CA ASN A 100 0.66 14.28 11.91
C ASN A 100 0.55 12.82 12.36
N SER A 101 1.38 11.86 11.93
CA SER A 101 1.16 10.46 12.34
C SER A 101 1.64 10.18 13.77
N ILE A 102 2.80 10.73 14.14
CA ILE A 102 3.31 10.68 15.51
C ILE A 102 2.47 11.59 16.41
N ASP A 103 2.15 12.81 15.96
CA ASP A 103 1.27 13.71 16.72
C ASP A 103 -0.12 13.10 16.92
N ARG A 104 -0.68 12.41 15.91
CA ARG A 104 -1.96 11.70 16.03
C ARG A 104 -1.86 10.52 16.98
N ALA A 105 -0.77 9.74 16.92
CA ALA A 105 -0.52 8.66 17.88
C ALA A 105 -0.45 9.19 19.32
N LEU A 106 0.22 10.34 19.54
CA LEU A 106 0.29 11.01 20.83
C LEU A 106 -1.07 11.52 21.30
N THR A 107 -1.91 12.09 20.41
CA THR A 107 -3.27 12.51 20.76
C THR A 107 -4.23 11.36 21.06
N MET A 108 -3.94 10.14 20.59
CA MET A 108 -4.76 8.94 20.86
C MET A 108 -4.38 8.21 22.16
N LEU A 109 -3.25 8.55 22.78
CA LEU A 109 -2.81 7.94 24.05
C LEU A 109 -3.78 8.19 25.22
N PRO A 110 -4.34 9.39 25.43
CA PRO A 110 -5.28 9.63 26.54
C PRO A 110 -6.51 8.73 26.45
N GLU A 111 -7.10 8.60 25.26
CA GLU A 111 -8.26 7.73 25.04
C GLU A 111 -7.96 6.24 25.26
N LEU A 112 -6.74 5.80 24.94
CA LEU A 112 -6.31 4.42 25.18
C LEU A 112 -6.15 4.13 26.68
N VAL A 113 -5.61 5.08 27.46
CA VAL A 113 -5.48 4.97 28.92
C VAL A 113 -6.85 4.93 29.60
N GLU A 114 -7.80 5.77 29.18
CA GLU A 114 -9.16 5.76 29.71
C GLU A 114 -9.88 4.43 29.44
N LYS A 115 -9.74 3.86 28.23
CA LYS A 115 -10.32 2.56 27.87
C LYS A 115 -9.70 1.40 28.65
N LEU A 116 -8.38 1.42 28.87
CA LEU A 116 -7.72 0.39 29.69
C LEU A 116 -8.13 0.49 31.17
N THR A 117 -8.23 1.71 31.71
CA THR A 117 -8.62 1.92 33.11
C THR A 117 -10.07 1.50 33.38
N THR A 118 -10.96 1.72 32.41
CA THR A 118 -12.38 1.30 32.50
C THR A 118 -12.56 -0.21 32.38
N LEU A 119 -11.73 -0.90 31.59
CA LEU A 119 -11.73 -2.36 31.49
C LEU A 119 -11.16 -3.01 32.76
N VAL A 120 -10.02 -2.53 33.25
CA VAL A 120 -9.39 -3.05 34.48
C VAL A 120 -10.27 -2.83 35.72
N LYS A 121 -10.95 -1.68 35.83
CA LYS A 121 -11.91 -1.44 36.92
C LYS A 121 -13.19 -2.29 36.83
N LYS A 122 -13.46 -2.92 35.69
CA LYS A 122 -14.66 -3.74 35.49
C LYS A 122 -14.47 -5.18 35.97
N ASP A 123 -13.23 -5.67 36.03
CA ASP A 123 -12.92 -7.00 36.57
C ASP A 123 -12.86 -7.04 38.12
N ASP A 124 -12.74 -5.89 38.80
CA ASP A 124 -12.75 -5.80 40.27
C ASP A 124 -14.16 -5.73 40.91
N LYS A 125 -15.24 -5.86 40.11
CA LYS A 125 -16.62 -5.93 40.62
C LYS A 125 -17.34 -7.19 40.13
N ALA A 126 -16.89 -8.35 40.62
CA ALA A 126 -17.80 -9.47 40.87
C ALA A 126 -18.22 -9.41 42.35
N PRO A 127 -19.49 -9.11 42.68
CA PRO A 127 -19.97 -9.21 44.05
C PRO A 127 -20.03 -10.68 44.48
N ALA A 128 -19.61 -10.94 45.71
CA ALA A 128 -19.86 -12.18 46.41
C ALA A 128 -21.38 -12.46 46.46
N GLU A 129 -21.80 -13.60 45.94
CA GLU A 129 -23.09 -14.21 46.29
C GLU A 129 -22.82 -15.33 47.30
N GLU A 130 -23.40 -15.15 48.49
CA GLU A 130 -23.36 -16.04 49.65
C GLU A 130 -23.98 -17.42 49.33
N PRO A 131 -23.44 -18.54 49.85
CA PRO A 131 -24.13 -19.82 49.77
C PRO A 131 -25.23 -19.85 50.83
N LYS A 132 -26.50 -19.79 50.41
CA LYS A 132 -27.63 -20.20 51.25
C LYS A 132 -27.72 -21.73 51.26
N ALA A 133 -27.56 -22.29 52.46
CA ALA A 133 -27.88 -23.66 52.78
C ALA A 133 -29.40 -23.85 52.89
N GLU A 134 -29.92 -24.87 52.21
CA GLU A 134 -31.03 -25.73 52.66
C GLU A 134 -30.90 -27.11 52.00
#